data_AF-A0A820XKK6-F1
#
_entry.id   AF-A0A820XKK6-F1
#
_cell.length_a   1.000
_cell.length_b   1.000
_cell.length_c   1.000
_cell.angle_alpha   90.00
_cell.angle_beta   90.00
_cell.angle_gamma   90.00
#
_symmetry.space_group_name_H-M   'P 1'
#
loop_
_entity.id
_entity.type
_entity.pdbx_description
1 polymer ?
#
loop_
_entity_poly.entity_id
_entity_poly.type
_entity_poly.pdbx_seq_one_letter_code
_entity_poly.pdbx_strand_id
1 'polypeptide(L)'
;MNIIFGFLAYHHLSNRFKNFILDCDCERKKDRNWYVDTTGDATTDEISSLYRSNTINIWVYITKVNRESSRFYNFLYSTSNDSCVVRPSYKMYSLNIWDFYLSETLETGCPYDLDIALAEHDKHLNDAELRQRSKSISAVYYDISVCLPDFFNEIVSLRMF
;
A
#
# COMPACT_ATOMS: atom_id res chain seq x y z
N MET A 1 2.46 -7.72 9.45
CA MET A 1 2.28 -8.30 8.10
C MET A 1 3.16 -7.54 7.11
N ASN A 2 3.65 -8.17 6.04
CA ASN A 2 4.54 -7.50 5.06
C ASN A 2 3.79 -6.37 4.33
N ILE A 3 4.09 -5.12 4.69
CA ILE A 3 3.42 -3.91 4.18
C ILE A 3 3.58 -3.73 2.67
N ILE A 4 4.62 -4.29 2.07
CA ILE A 4 4.89 -4.20 0.63
C ILE A 4 3.73 -4.74 -0.23
N PHE A 5 3.06 -5.80 0.20
CA PHE A 5 1.96 -6.37 -0.59
C PHE A 5 0.72 -5.48 -0.56
N GLY A 6 0.39 -4.90 0.60
CA GLY A 6 -0.71 -3.92 0.69
C GLY A 6 -0.40 -2.65 -0.10
N PHE A 7 0.86 -2.21 -0.07
CA PHE A 7 1.35 -1.10 -0.89
C PHE A 7 1.15 -1.32 -2.39
N LEU A 8 1.57 -2.48 -2.90
CA LEU A 8 1.37 -2.83 -4.31
C LEU A 8 -0.11 -2.94 -4.68
N ALA A 9 -0.92 -3.58 -3.84
CA ALA A 9 -2.36 -3.76 -4.08
C ALA A 9 -3.09 -2.42 -4.15
N TYR A 10 -2.78 -1.49 -3.25
CA TYR A 10 -3.33 -0.14 -3.29
C TYR A 10 -2.93 0.62 -4.56
N HIS A 11 -1.64 0.60 -4.89
CA HIS A 11 -1.11 1.37 -6.01
C HIS A 11 -1.42 0.80 -7.40
N HIS A 12 -1.85 -0.46 -7.45
CA HIS A 12 -2.51 -1.02 -8.63
C HIS A 12 -3.81 -0.29 -8.98
N LEU A 13 -4.57 0.19 -7.99
CA LEU A 13 -5.85 0.89 -8.19
C LEU A 13 -5.69 2.41 -8.21
N SER A 14 -4.69 2.94 -7.53
CA SER A 14 -4.53 4.38 -7.35
C SER A 14 -4.06 5.13 -8.61
N ASN A 15 -3.62 4.41 -9.66
CA ASN A 15 -3.05 4.96 -10.90
C ASN A 15 -1.89 5.95 -10.69
N ARG A 16 -1.20 5.91 -9.54
CA ARG A 16 -0.14 6.88 -9.19
C ARG A 16 1.21 6.52 -9.82
N PHE A 17 1.40 5.24 -10.13
CA PHE A 17 2.62 4.73 -10.74
C PHE A 17 2.33 4.23 -12.14
N LYS A 18 3.24 4.52 -13.08
CA LYS A 18 3.06 4.13 -14.47
C LYS A 18 2.87 2.63 -14.63
N ASN A 19 3.52 1.80 -13.79
CA ASN A 19 3.58 0.34 -13.89
C ASN A 19 2.23 -0.37 -14.05
N PHE A 20 1.13 0.23 -13.58
CA PHE A 20 -0.21 -0.34 -13.62
C PHE A 20 -1.13 0.35 -14.64
N ILE A 21 -0.60 1.30 -15.42
CA ILE A 21 -1.30 1.99 -16.49
C ILE A 21 -1.11 1.19 -17.79
N LEU A 22 -2.16 1.18 -18.62
CA LEU A 22 -2.23 0.51 -19.92
C LEU A 22 -2.25 -1.02 -19.83
N ASP A 23 -2.81 -1.66 -20.87
CA ASP A 23 -3.13 -3.08 -20.85
C ASP A 23 -1.98 -3.96 -21.37
N CYS A 24 -1.08 -3.40 -22.18
CA CYS A 24 0.06 -4.13 -22.75
C CYS A 24 1.34 -3.30 -22.85
N ASP A 25 2.47 -4.00 -22.97
CA ASP A 25 3.76 -3.41 -23.35
C ASP A 25 3.73 -2.72 -24.72
N CYS A 26 2.82 -3.14 -25.59
CA CYS A 26 2.65 -2.58 -26.92
C CYS A 26 2.13 -1.14 -26.91
N GLU A 27 1.24 -0.81 -25.98
CA GLU A 27 0.72 0.54 -25.74
C GLU A 27 1.76 1.37 -24.99
N ARG A 28 2.39 0.78 -23.97
CA ARG A 28 3.48 1.40 -23.20
C ARG A 28 4.63 1.85 -24.09
N LYS A 29 4.96 1.08 -25.13
CA LYS A 29 6.00 1.46 -26.12
C LYS A 29 5.64 2.65 -27.00
N LYS A 30 4.34 2.87 -27.25
CA LYS A 30 3.86 4.01 -28.05
C LYS A 30 3.82 5.29 -27.21
N ASP A 31 3.67 5.15 -25.90
CA ASP A 31 3.78 6.26 -24.98
C ASP A 31 5.24 6.70 -24.85
N ARG A 32 5.53 7.88 -25.38
CA ARG A 32 6.86 8.51 -25.34
C ARG A 32 7.34 8.75 -23.92
N ASN A 33 6.43 8.89 -22.96
CA ASN A 33 6.75 9.17 -21.56
C ASN A 33 7.07 7.90 -20.76
N TRP A 34 6.83 6.70 -21.31
CA TRP A 34 6.99 5.45 -20.59
C TRP A 34 8.44 5.10 -20.27
N TYR A 35 9.34 5.29 -21.25
CA TYR A 35 10.78 5.02 -21.13
C TYR A 35 11.60 6.24 -20.76
N VAL A 36 10.96 7.37 -20.43
CA VAL A 36 11.69 8.50 -19.85
C VAL A 36 12.25 8.02 -18.53
N ASP A 37 13.59 7.97 -18.48
CA ASP A 37 14.33 7.39 -17.39
C ASP A 37 14.29 8.35 -16.21
N THR A 38 13.50 8.01 -15.20
CA THR A 38 13.39 8.80 -13.96
C THR A 38 14.53 8.49 -12.99
N THR A 39 15.57 7.77 -13.44
CA THR A 39 16.75 7.40 -12.64
C THR A 39 17.83 8.49 -12.63
N GLY A 40 17.74 9.48 -13.51
CA GLY A 40 18.67 10.62 -13.52
C GLY A 40 18.33 11.59 -12.41
N ASP A 41 19.21 11.67 -11.41
CA ASP A 41 19.53 12.75 -10.44
C ASP A 41 18.50 13.89 -10.25
N ALA A 42 17.21 13.53 -10.22
CA ALA A 42 16.13 14.48 -10.16
C ALA A 42 16.10 15.05 -8.75
N THR A 43 16.25 16.36 -8.65
CA THR A 43 16.18 17.09 -7.39
C THR A 43 14.84 16.80 -6.69
N THR A 44 14.79 16.94 -5.37
CA THR A 44 13.59 16.62 -4.56
C THR A 44 12.31 17.29 -5.07
N ASP A 45 12.42 18.48 -5.68
CA ASP A 45 11.31 19.23 -6.28
C ASP A 45 10.83 18.63 -7.61
N GLU A 46 11.73 18.07 -8.42
CA GLU A 46 11.38 17.38 -9.67
C GLU A 46 10.63 16.08 -9.36
N ILE A 47 11.03 15.36 -8.31
CA ILE A 47 10.36 14.14 -7.87
C ILE A 47 8.89 14.41 -7.47
N SER A 48 8.60 15.53 -6.81
CA SER A 48 7.22 15.96 -6.52
C SER A 48 6.40 16.22 -7.79
N SER A 49 7.00 16.83 -8.81
CA SER A 49 6.38 17.04 -10.12
C SER A 49 6.17 15.72 -10.88
N LEU A 50 7.09 14.77 -10.72
CA LEU A 50 7.05 13.43 -11.28
C LEU A 50 5.92 12.58 -10.64
N TYR A 51 5.66 12.70 -9.33
CA TYR A 51 4.51 12.04 -8.68
C TYR A 51 3.18 12.55 -9.24
N ARG A 52 3.13 13.82 -9.67
CA ARG A 52 1.93 14.45 -10.22
C ARG A 52 1.68 14.08 -11.69
N SER A 53 2.67 13.52 -12.37
CA SER A 53 2.59 13.18 -13.80
C SER A 53 2.43 11.68 -14.07
N ASN A 54 2.26 10.84 -13.02
CA ASN A 54 2.15 9.38 -13.15
C ASN A 54 3.31 8.75 -13.93
N THR A 55 4.48 9.39 -13.99
CA THR A 55 5.64 8.95 -14.80
C THR A 55 6.63 8.11 -13.99
N ILE A 56 6.46 8.05 -12.67
CA ILE A 56 7.36 7.33 -11.76
C ILE A 56 7.11 5.83 -11.82
N ASN A 57 8.22 5.09 -11.87
CA ASN A 57 8.22 3.65 -11.71
C ASN A 57 8.13 3.27 -10.21
N ILE A 58 7.17 2.43 -9.84
CA ILE A 58 6.95 1.99 -8.46
C ILE A 58 8.18 1.33 -7.83
N TRP A 59 9.00 0.64 -8.62
CA TRP A 59 10.21 -0.02 -8.13
C TRP A 59 11.32 0.97 -7.78
N VAL A 60 11.41 2.09 -8.52
CA VAL A 60 12.32 3.19 -8.19
C VAL A 60 11.89 3.82 -6.86
N TYR A 61 10.58 4.04 -6.69
CA TYR A 61 10.03 4.54 -5.43
C TYR A 61 10.33 3.62 -4.24
N ILE A 62 10.00 2.32 -4.36
CA ILE A 62 10.27 1.33 -3.31
C ILE A 62 11.76 1.28 -2.98
N THR A 63 12.64 1.37 -3.99
CA THR A 63 14.10 1.38 -3.77
C THR A 63 14.54 2.63 -3.03
N LYS A 64 14.01 3.81 -3.37
CA LYS A 64 14.30 5.06 -2.65
C LYS A 64 13.84 4.98 -1.20
N VAL A 65 12.59 4.59 -0.97
CA VAL A 65 12.05 4.42 0.38
C VAL A 65 12.89 3.42 1.16
N ASN A 66 13.30 2.29 0.56
CA ASN A 66 14.13 1.29 1.23
C ASN A 66 15.54 1.78 1.60
N ARG A 67 16.06 2.80 0.91
CA ARG A 67 17.33 3.45 1.26
C ARG A 67 17.17 4.38 2.46
N GLU A 68 16.03 5.06 2.57
CA GLU A 68 15.72 6.01 3.64
C GLU A 68 15.16 5.30 4.89
N SER A 69 14.42 4.20 4.70
CA SER A 69 13.72 3.46 5.74
C SER A 69 13.55 1.98 5.37
N SER A 70 13.75 1.08 6.32
CA SER A 70 13.61 -0.37 6.09
C SER A 70 12.14 -0.87 6.07
N ARG A 71 11.19 -0.02 5.70
CA ARG A 71 9.74 -0.27 5.87
C ARG A 71 9.23 -1.48 5.08
N PHE A 72 9.78 -1.75 3.90
CA PHE A 72 9.34 -2.88 3.07
C PHE A 72 10.11 -4.19 3.32
N TYR A 73 11.13 -4.19 4.19
CA TYR A 73 11.89 -5.40 4.45
C TYR A 73 11.14 -6.39 5.35
N ASN A 74 11.24 -7.66 4.99
CA ASN A 74 10.87 -8.75 5.89
C ASN A 74 12.06 -9.08 6.78
N PHE A 75 12.07 -8.59 8.02
CA PHE A 75 13.14 -8.85 8.99
C PHE A 75 13.26 -10.33 9.42
N LEU A 76 12.24 -11.14 9.15
CA LEU A 76 12.26 -12.59 9.39
C LEU A 76 12.71 -13.39 8.15
N TYR A 77 13.06 -12.70 7.06
CA TYR A 77 13.60 -13.37 5.88
C TYR A 77 14.94 -14.02 6.23
N SER A 78 15.00 -15.35 6.06
CA SER A 78 16.25 -16.10 6.15
C SER A 78 16.39 -17.04 4.96
N THR A 79 17.57 -17.00 4.36
CA THR A 79 17.99 -17.91 3.29
C THR A 79 18.40 -19.29 3.81
N SER A 80 18.50 -19.47 5.13
CA SER A 80 18.98 -20.70 5.77
C SER A 80 17.91 -21.78 5.97
N ASN A 81 16.68 -21.59 5.47
CA ASN A 81 15.66 -22.62 5.55
C ASN A 81 16.02 -23.78 4.59
N ASP A 82 16.13 -25.00 5.14
CA ASP A 82 16.57 -26.23 4.45
C ASP A 82 15.66 -26.69 3.29
N SER A 83 14.54 -26.00 3.03
CA SER A 83 13.62 -26.33 1.95
C SER A 83 13.54 -25.20 0.92
N CYS A 84 14.13 -25.42 -0.26
CA CYS A 84 14.03 -24.52 -1.42
C CYS A 84 12.62 -24.48 -2.02
N VAL A 85 11.76 -25.46 -1.68
CA VAL A 85 10.40 -25.59 -2.21
C VAL A 85 9.37 -25.29 -1.14
N VAL A 86 8.66 -24.18 -1.29
CA VAL A 86 7.51 -23.81 -0.45
C VAL A 86 6.28 -24.64 -0.87
N ARG A 87 5.58 -25.22 0.11
CA ARG A 87 4.32 -25.97 -0.12
C ARG A 87 3.18 -25.33 0.68
N PRO A 88 2.45 -24.36 0.13
CA PRO A 88 1.35 -23.72 0.84
C PRO A 88 0.19 -24.69 1.05
N SER A 89 -0.53 -24.51 2.16
CA SER A 89 -1.81 -25.20 2.42
C SER A 89 -2.95 -24.41 1.77
N TYR A 90 -3.81 -25.09 1.03
CA TYR A 90 -5.04 -24.51 0.45
C TYR A 90 -6.28 -24.76 1.32
N LYS A 91 -6.11 -25.41 2.48
CA LYS A 91 -7.22 -25.78 3.34
C LYS A 91 -7.83 -24.53 3.97
N MET A 92 -9.17 -24.47 4.04
CA MET A 92 -9.89 -23.27 4.46
C MET A 92 -9.46 -22.73 5.82
N TYR A 93 -9.18 -23.59 6.80
CA TYR A 93 -8.71 -23.19 8.13
C TYR A 93 -7.26 -22.65 8.15
N SER A 94 -6.49 -22.86 7.07
CA SER A 94 -5.14 -22.31 6.90
C SER A 94 -5.14 -20.98 6.15
N LEU A 95 -6.29 -20.54 5.62
CA LEU A 95 -6.46 -19.29 4.90
C LEU A 95 -7.02 -18.25 5.86
N ASN A 96 -6.38 -17.08 5.89
CA ASN A 96 -6.88 -15.92 6.62
C ASN A 96 -7.38 -14.88 5.61
N ILE A 97 -8.42 -14.14 5.99
CA ILE A 97 -8.83 -12.96 5.24
C ILE A 97 -7.70 -11.95 5.35
N TRP A 98 -7.34 -11.36 4.22
CA TRP A 98 -6.26 -10.39 4.20
C TRP A 98 -6.75 -9.06 4.80
N ASP A 99 -6.09 -8.59 5.87
CA ASP A 99 -6.41 -7.32 6.55
C ASP A 99 -6.50 -6.12 5.60
N PHE A 100 -5.84 -6.17 4.45
CA PHE A 100 -5.95 -5.16 3.38
C PHE A 100 -7.41 -4.81 3.03
N TYR A 101 -8.32 -5.79 3.07
CA TYR A 101 -9.74 -5.57 2.78
C TYR A 101 -10.56 -5.06 3.96
N LEU A 102 -9.97 -5.04 5.16
CA LEU A 102 -10.68 -4.76 6.41
C LEU A 102 -10.21 -3.45 7.07
N SER A 103 -8.95 -3.06 6.85
CA SER A 103 -8.27 -1.98 7.57
C SER A 103 -8.36 -0.61 6.87
N GLU A 104 -9.46 -0.30 6.17
CA GLU A 104 -9.61 1.01 5.53
C GLU A 104 -10.01 2.05 6.59
N THR A 105 -9.04 2.84 7.05
CA THR A 105 -9.27 3.91 8.01
C THR A 105 -9.47 5.24 7.28
N LEU A 106 -10.72 5.67 7.11
CA LEU A 106 -11.07 6.91 6.40
C LEU A 106 -10.49 8.19 7.06
N GLU A 107 -10.09 8.13 8.32
CA GLU A 107 -9.60 9.30 9.07
C GLU A 107 -8.08 9.54 8.97
N THR A 108 -7.29 8.57 8.58
CA THR A 108 -5.83 8.72 8.39
C THR A 108 -5.45 8.65 6.91
N GLY A 109 -6.43 8.43 6.03
CA GLY A 109 -6.19 8.15 4.64
C GLY A 109 -5.68 6.72 4.46
N CYS A 110 -5.32 6.36 3.23
CA CYS A 110 -4.86 5.00 2.96
C CYS A 110 -3.51 4.76 3.66
N PRO A 111 -3.36 3.71 4.50
CA PRO A 111 -2.12 3.44 5.24
C PRO A 111 -0.92 3.10 4.33
N TYR A 112 -1.20 2.91 3.03
CA TYR A 112 -0.24 2.61 2.00
C TYR A 112 0.20 3.83 1.19
N ASP A 113 -0.42 5.01 1.37
CA ASP A 113 0.07 6.27 0.80
C ASP A 113 1.19 6.82 1.69
N LEU A 114 2.42 6.46 1.36
CA LEU A 114 3.59 6.85 2.16
C LEU A 114 3.80 8.37 2.18
N ASP A 115 3.32 9.13 1.20
CA ASP A 115 3.48 10.59 1.21
C ASP A 115 2.59 11.21 2.30
N ILE A 116 1.44 10.60 2.61
CA ILE A 116 0.59 10.97 3.76
C ILE A 116 1.30 10.56 5.05
N ALA A 117 1.80 9.32 5.14
CA ALA A 117 2.49 8.82 6.34
C ALA A 117 3.79 9.60 6.65
N LEU A 118 4.51 10.04 5.63
CA LEU A 118 5.71 10.87 5.77
C LEU A 118 5.33 12.31 6.14
N ALA A 119 4.27 12.88 5.56
CA ALA A 119 3.78 14.20 5.94
C ALA A 119 3.24 14.26 7.39
N GLU A 120 2.70 13.15 7.90
CA GLU A 120 2.34 12.97 9.32
C GLU A 120 3.57 12.86 10.22
N HIS A 121 4.65 12.24 9.75
CA HIS A 121 5.89 12.09 10.52
C HIS A 121 6.74 13.37 10.54
N ASP A 122 6.83 14.09 9.42
CA ASP A 122 7.63 15.31 9.27
C ASP A 122 7.01 16.53 9.93
N LYS A 123 5.68 16.53 10.10
CA LYS A 123 5.03 17.64 10.78
C LYS A 123 4.72 17.27 12.22
N HIS A 124 5.34 18.00 13.14
CA HIS A 124 4.77 18.34 14.44
C HIS A 124 3.43 19.08 14.28
N LEU A 125 2.45 18.51 13.56
CA LEU A 125 1.11 19.05 13.43
C LEU A 125 0.35 18.76 14.72
N ASN A 126 -0.27 19.80 15.28
CA ASN A 126 -1.21 19.64 16.37
C ASN A 126 -2.37 18.74 15.91
N ASP A 127 -2.77 17.78 16.74
CA ASP A 127 -3.83 16.77 16.48
C ASP A 127 -5.14 17.36 15.88
N ALA A 128 -5.40 18.64 16.12
CA ALA A 128 -6.57 19.36 15.61
C ALA A 128 -6.55 19.57 14.08
N GLU A 129 -5.39 19.80 13.47
CA GLU A 129 -5.28 20.05 12.02
C GLU A 129 -5.30 18.76 11.20
N LEU A 130 -4.81 17.66 11.77
CA LEU A 130 -4.89 16.32 11.18
C LEU A 130 -6.35 15.87 11.07
N ARG A 131 -7.12 16.03 12.17
CA ARG A 131 -8.56 15.77 12.22
C ARG A 131 -9.38 16.65 11.26
N GLN A 132 -8.92 17.86 10.96
CA GLN A 132 -9.65 18.78 10.07
C GLN A 132 -9.47 18.41 8.58
N ARG A 133 -8.35 17.80 8.20
CA ARG A 133 -8.10 17.26 6.85
C ARG A 133 -8.82 15.93 6.63
N SER A 134 -9.08 15.20 7.70
CA SER A 134 -9.65 13.87 7.68
C SER A 134 -11.12 13.85 8.08
N LYS A 135 -11.98 14.19 7.12
CA LYS A 135 -13.42 14.03 7.30
C LYS A 135 -13.80 12.60 6.89
N SER A 136 -13.99 11.72 7.85
CA SER A 136 -14.67 10.44 7.60
C SER A 136 -16.10 10.75 7.10
N ILE A 137 -16.39 10.34 5.87
CA ILE A 137 -17.66 10.67 5.20
C ILE A 137 -18.83 9.88 5.82
N SER A 138 -18.55 8.73 6.46
CA SER A 138 -19.53 7.92 7.20
C SER A 138 -18.83 6.83 8.05
N ALA A 139 -19.41 6.49 9.22
CA ALA A 139 -18.95 5.40 10.08
C ALA A 139 -19.19 3.99 9.49
N VAL A 140 -19.93 3.88 8.39
CA VAL A 140 -20.26 2.60 7.73
C VAL A 140 -19.11 2.07 6.85
N TYR A 141 -18.15 2.94 6.50
CA TYR A 141 -16.97 2.63 5.68
C TYR A 141 -15.66 2.77 6.46
N TYR A 142 -15.73 2.63 7.79
CA TYR A 142 -14.58 2.73 8.67
C TYR A 142 -14.12 1.33 9.08
N ASP A 143 -12.88 1.22 9.56
CA ASP A 143 -12.24 -0.06 9.92
C ASP A 143 -13.19 -0.96 10.73
N ILE A 144 -13.48 -2.13 10.16
CA ILE A 144 -14.45 -3.08 10.73
C ILE A 144 -14.00 -3.53 12.12
N SER A 145 -12.70 -3.61 12.39
CA SER A 145 -12.18 -3.96 13.71
C SER A 145 -12.53 -2.93 14.79
N VAL A 146 -12.73 -1.67 14.40
CA VAL A 146 -13.12 -0.59 15.30
C VAL A 146 -14.64 -0.49 15.41
N CYS A 147 -15.36 -0.68 14.30
CA CYS A 147 -16.82 -0.57 14.27
C CYS A 147 -17.56 -1.82 14.80
N LEU A 148 -17.03 -3.01 14.53
CA LEU A 148 -17.54 -4.30 15.02
C LEU A 148 -16.36 -5.22 15.38
N PRO A 149 -15.83 -5.09 16.61
CA PRO A 149 -14.94 -6.10 17.18
C PRO A 149 -15.62 -7.48 17.11
N ASP A 150 -14.88 -8.52 16.73
CA ASP A 150 -15.36 -9.92 16.63
C ASP A 150 -16.41 -10.24 15.54
N PHE A 151 -16.66 -9.33 14.59
CA PHE A 151 -17.62 -9.52 13.48
C PHE A 151 -17.57 -10.90 12.81
N PHE A 152 -16.37 -11.39 12.46
CA PHE A 152 -16.22 -12.68 11.78
C PHE A 152 -16.53 -13.87 12.69
N ASN A 153 -16.24 -13.78 13.98
CA ASN A 153 -16.59 -14.82 14.96
C ASN A 153 -18.12 -14.89 15.13
N GLU A 154 -18.80 -13.74 15.12
CA GLU A 154 -20.27 -13.68 15.18
C GLU A 154 -20.93 -14.27 13.93
N ILE A 155 -20.44 -13.96 12.72
CA ILE A 155 -21.00 -14.53 11.48
C ILE A 155 -20.84 -16.05 11.41
N VAL A 156 -19.68 -16.56 11.83
CA VAL A 156 -19.42 -18.01 11.80
C VAL A 156 -20.27 -18.73 12.84
N SER A 157 -20.50 -18.13 14.01
CA SER A 157 -21.38 -18.72 15.04
C SER A 157 -22.87 -18.71 14.65
N LEU A 158 -23.34 -17.70 13.90
CA LEU A 158 -24.71 -17.64 13.38
C LEU A 158 -25.02 -18.68 12.29
N ARG A 159 -23.99 -19.22 11.60
CA ARG A 159 -24.15 -20.28 10.58
C ARG A 159 -24.06 -21.71 11.13
N MET A 160 -23.88 -21.87 12.45
CA MET A 160 -23.82 -23.18 13.11
C MET A 160 -25.17 -23.63 13.71
N PHE A 161 -26.28 -22.97 13.39
CA PHE A 161 -27.65 -23.38 13.73
C PHE A 161 -28.52 -23.57 12.49
#